data_AF-A0AAE1QK73-F1
#
_entry.id   AF-A0AAE1QK73-F1
#
_cell.length_a   1.000
_cell.length_b   1.000
_cell.length_c   1.000
_cell.angle_alpha   90.00
_cell.angle_beta   90.00
_cell.angle_gamma   90.00
#
_symmetry.space_group_name_H-M   'P 1'
#
loop_
_entity.id
_entity.type
_entity.pdbx_description
1 polymer ?
#
loop_
_entity_poly.entity_id
_entity_poly.type
_entity_poly.pdbx_seq_one_letter_code
_entity_poly.pdbx_strand_id
1 'polypeptide(L)'
;MASRTLTLLLLLSCVFTVKILAANQIKGLDDAILFRINWAGTHRNLLDSPDYEKLVMTSSKNEQYECLIPVNYGENNEESDSYTGPGPFELITPLFKKQTCNLRLDSYWTYELCHGLYIKQYREEREGKTTRLHEYVLGEFSSEDLSQMTKEQQGRVFKHGSVPTTSVEGVEMPYFMFNYTGGTVCDLTKQPRASHVLFVCYEQGRHDIYSIKETSTCEYEIVVLSPLICDHPAFRPRDQPQTSLHCIPMEGSPTRPRNLLQIEAESLKLRTSGAVLSGDTSRGSVKLKVVDDLDEILTADSTKPQPKAPLFPPQPGIDHKLMEDFLNGDYCLHGGSGWWKFEFCYGDKVEQYHEERGGTRTTILLGKFSLDHHKAWLKNNPDKKYKPGKHHVTHFYSGGTNCDLTGKPRQVEVKLKCKESSSPSAVALFLLEPQTCEYILGIETPIVCSLLSHADELGLFTRSQAVADSKSTDASPASSEKAQDQPSPHQPLTLEGKGESEIIEIEVFEEEEEEEDKEDGGS
;
A
#
# COMPACT_ATOMS: atom_id res chain seq x y z
N MET A 1 23.48 57.49 60.08
CA MET A 1 24.20 56.89 58.92
C MET A 1 23.81 55.44 58.67
N ALA A 2 23.58 54.60 59.70
CA ALA A 2 23.26 53.17 59.55
C ALA A 2 21.98 52.83 58.74
N SER A 3 20.95 53.68 58.76
CA SER A 3 19.69 53.41 58.04
C SER A 3 19.82 53.57 56.52
N ARG A 4 20.68 54.48 56.05
CA ARG A 4 20.92 54.74 54.61
C ARG A 4 21.81 53.68 53.97
N THR A 5 22.73 53.09 54.73
CA THR A 5 23.59 52.00 54.25
C THR A 5 22.82 50.69 54.13
N LEU A 6 21.87 50.43 55.03
CA LEU A 6 21.04 49.22 54.99
C LEU A 6 20.06 49.22 53.80
N THR A 7 19.48 50.38 53.47
CA THR A 7 18.61 50.54 52.31
C THR A 7 19.37 50.40 50.99
N LEU A 8 20.60 50.90 50.92
CA LEU A 8 21.44 50.75 49.73
C LEU A 8 21.86 49.29 49.51
N LEU A 9 22.19 48.56 50.59
CA LEU A 9 22.50 47.12 50.54
C LEU A 9 21.30 46.26 50.16
N LEU A 10 20.09 46.59 50.65
CA LEU A 10 18.84 45.94 50.24
C LEU A 10 18.49 46.21 48.78
N LEU A 11 18.69 47.43 48.29
CA LEU A 11 18.50 47.78 46.88
C LEU A 11 19.51 47.08 45.97
N LEU A 12 20.79 47.03 46.35
CA LEU A 12 21.82 46.31 45.61
C LEU A 12 21.56 44.79 45.61
N SER A 13 21.12 44.23 46.74
CA SER A 13 20.69 42.83 46.86
C SER A 13 19.49 42.53 45.95
N CYS A 14 18.46 43.39 45.93
CA CYS A 14 17.31 43.23 45.05
C CYS A 14 17.67 43.36 43.57
N VAL A 15 18.58 44.26 43.21
CA VAL A 15 19.04 44.39 41.81
C VAL A 15 19.87 43.16 41.40
N PHE A 16 20.68 42.61 42.31
CA PHE A 16 21.45 41.39 42.04
C PHE A 16 20.54 40.15 41.94
N THR A 17 19.52 40.00 42.79
CA THR A 17 18.56 38.90 42.69
C THR A 17 17.68 39.02 41.44
N VAL A 18 17.27 40.23 41.04
CA VAL A 18 16.54 40.46 39.78
C VAL A 18 17.41 40.13 38.56
N LYS A 19 18.72 40.44 38.59
CA LYS A 19 19.64 40.04 37.49
C LYS A 19 19.91 38.54 37.44
N ILE A 20 19.93 37.84 38.57
CA ILE A 20 20.06 36.37 38.61
C ILE A 20 18.76 35.68 38.15
N LEU A 21 17.59 36.26 38.45
CA LEU A 21 16.29 35.78 37.95
C LEU A 21 16.05 36.06 36.46
N ALA A 22 16.69 37.08 35.88
CA ALA A 22 16.58 37.41 34.46
C ALA A 22 17.54 36.62 33.55
N ALA A 23 18.45 35.81 34.10
CA ALA A 23 19.49 35.13 33.32
C ALA A 23 19.11 33.73 32.80
N ASN A 24 17.94 33.18 33.15
CA ASN A 24 17.52 31.84 32.72
C ASN A 24 16.07 31.78 32.20
N GLN A 25 15.53 32.89 31.68
CA GLN A 25 14.33 32.81 30.84
C GLN A 25 14.75 32.69 29.39
N ILE A 26 15.17 31.48 29.00
CA ILE A 26 15.07 31.06 27.60
C ILE A 26 13.59 31.26 27.25
N LYS A 27 13.29 32.07 26.23
CA LYS A 27 11.92 32.23 25.75
C LYS A 27 11.38 30.84 25.40
N GLY A 28 10.07 30.65 25.55
CA GLY A 28 9.41 29.36 25.70
C GLY A 28 9.93 28.21 24.84
N LEU A 29 10.49 27.20 25.50
CA LEU A 29 10.41 25.83 25.01
C LEU A 29 8.94 25.43 25.12
N ASP A 30 8.21 25.52 24.02
CA ASP A 30 6.83 25.05 23.89
C ASP A 30 6.84 23.58 23.47
N ASP A 31 6.12 22.72 24.20
CA ASP A 31 5.98 21.29 23.88
C ASP A 31 5.31 21.06 22.50
N ALA A 32 4.69 22.10 21.92
CA ALA A 32 4.14 22.07 20.56
C ALA A 32 5.20 22.09 19.44
N ILE A 33 6.47 22.45 19.75
CA ILE A 33 7.53 22.59 18.75
C ILE A 33 8.48 21.40 18.85
N LEU A 34 8.62 20.66 17.75
CA LEU A 34 9.49 19.50 17.68
C LEU A 34 10.88 19.88 17.20
N PHE A 35 11.89 19.39 17.93
CA PHE A 35 13.29 19.64 17.62
C PHE A 35 13.97 18.35 17.18
N ARG A 36 14.77 18.43 16.13
CA ARG A 36 15.68 17.34 15.72
C ARG A 36 17.07 17.65 16.24
N ILE A 37 17.62 16.78 17.08
CA ILE A 37 18.96 16.95 17.62
C ILE A 37 20.00 16.43 16.63
N ASN A 38 20.83 17.34 16.13
CA ASN A 38 22.01 17.06 15.33
C ASN A 38 23.24 17.05 16.24
N TRP A 39 23.85 15.89 16.39
CA TRP A 39 25.10 15.73 17.13
C TRP A 39 26.26 16.14 16.22
N ALA A 40 26.57 17.43 16.20
CA ALA A 40 27.76 17.93 15.53
C ALA A 40 28.97 17.38 16.30
N GLY A 41 29.93 16.79 15.60
CA GLY A 41 31.18 16.35 16.21
C GLY A 41 31.99 17.53 16.76
N THR A 42 33.31 17.48 16.67
CA THR A 42 34.21 18.55 17.13
C THR A 42 34.15 19.86 16.31
N HIS A 43 33.16 20.03 15.43
CA HIS A 43 33.01 21.23 14.60
C HIS A 43 32.47 22.41 15.41
N ARG A 44 33.40 23.19 15.96
CA ARG A 44 33.15 24.40 16.75
C ARG A 44 32.76 25.64 15.92
N ASN A 45 32.77 25.56 14.59
CA ASN A 45 32.58 26.72 13.71
C ASN A 45 31.16 27.34 13.78
N LEU A 46 30.16 26.63 14.32
CA LEU A 46 28.80 27.15 14.55
C LEU A 46 28.62 27.90 15.89
N LEU A 47 29.63 27.92 16.77
CA LEU A 47 29.51 28.44 18.14
C LEU A 47 29.49 29.98 18.24
N ASP A 48 29.81 30.70 17.17
CA ASP A 48 29.99 32.16 17.17
C ASP A 48 28.88 32.92 16.44
N SER A 49 27.86 32.24 15.92
CA SER A 49 26.72 32.89 15.26
C SER A 49 25.77 33.51 16.28
N PRO A 50 25.36 34.79 16.12
CA PRO A 50 24.45 35.49 17.03
C PRO A 50 23.00 34.96 17.00
N ASP A 51 22.70 34.07 16.05
CA ASP A 51 21.36 33.53 15.81
C ASP A 51 20.98 32.36 16.73
N TYR A 52 21.89 31.93 17.63
CA TYR A 52 21.71 30.78 18.52
C TYR A 52 21.95 31.12 19.99
N GLU A 53 21.07 30.63 20.87
CA GLU A 53 21.20 30.62 22.31
C GLU A 53 21.86 29.30 22.78
N LYS A 54 22.78 29.40 23.75
CA LYS A 54 23.58 28.27 24.23
C LYS A 54 22.95 27.68 25.48
N LEU A 55 22.68 26.38 25.47
CA LEU A 55 22.16 25.63 26.61
C LEU A 55 23.02 24.40 26.89
N VAL A 56 23.45 24.27 28.15
CA VAL A 56 24.14 23.07 28.62
C VAL A 56 23.12 22.02 29.04
N MET A 57 23.11 20.88 28.34
CA MET A 57 22.26 19.72 28.63
C MET A 57 23.08 18.58 29.22
N THR A 58 22.49 17.83 30.16
CA THR A 58 23.13 16.66 30.78
C THR A 58 22.28 15.42 30.56
N SER A 59 22.90 14.32 30.12
CA SER A 59 22.24 13.04 29.89
C SER A 59 21.98 12.29 31.20
N SER A 60 21.15 11.23 31.15
CA SER A 60 20.89 10.34 32.30
C SER A 60 22.13 9.59 32.81
N LYS A 61 23.20 9.52 32.01
CA LYS A 61 24.50 8.95 32.41
C LYS A 61 25.53 10.02 32.78
N ASN A 62 25.09 11.24 33.08
CA ASN A 62 25.92 12.38 33.46
C ASN A 62 26.91 12.82 32.35
N GLU A 63 26.56 12.62 31.09
CA GLU A 63 27.31 13.12 29.93
C GLU A 63 26.81 14.53 29.61
N GLN A 64 27.71 15.50 29.47
CA GLN A 64 27.36 16.90 29.25
C GLN A 64 27.58 17.35 27.80
N TYR A 65 26.64 18.16 27.30
CA TYR A 65 26.60 18.67 25.94
C TYR A 65 26.25 20.15 25.91
N GLU A 66 26.90 20.91 25.03
CA GLU A 66 26.56 22.30 24.74
C GLU A 66 25.69 22.32 23.47
N CYS A 67 24.41 22.69 23.64
CA CYS A 67 23.41 22.67 22.58
C CYS A 67 23.05 24.09 22.15
N LEU A 68 23.01 24.30 20.84
CA LEU A 68 22.71 25.56 20.18
C LEU A 68 21.24 25.55 19.74
N ILE A 69 20.44 26.39 20.39
CA ILE A 69 19.01 26.56 20.12
C ILE A 69 18.85 27.83 19.28
N PRO A 70 18.25 27.78 18.08
CA PRO A 70 17.98 28.98 17.30
C PRO A 70 17.13 29.98 18.10
N VAL A 71 17.37 31.28 17.99
CA VAL A 71 16.57 32.31 18.70
C VAL A 71 15.21 32.54 18.01
N ASN A 72 15.14 32.31 16.70
CA ASN A 72 13.91 32.35 15.91
C ASN A 72 13.49 30.92 15.57
N TYR A 73 12.55 30.37 16.34
CA TYR A 73 11.94 29.07 16.13
C TYR A 73 10.42 29.23 16.22
N GLY A 74 9.69 28.55 15.33
CA GLY A 74 8.23 28.75 15.18
C GLY A 74 7.82 29.90 14.25
N GLU A 75 8.78 30.70 13.75
CA GLU A 75 8.53 31.47 12.52
C GLU A 75 8.64 30.50 11.35
N ASN A 76 7.50 30.18 10.74
CA ASN A 76 7.43 29.49 9.47
C ASN A 76 8.18 30.31 8.43
N ASN A 77 9.49 30.09 8.30
CA ASN A 77 10.14 30.20 7.00
C ASN A 77 9.59 29.03 6.18
N GLU A 78 8.31 29.14 5.81
CA GLU A 78 7.84 28.61 4.55
C GLU A 78 8.70 29.33 3.50
N GLU A 79 9.88 28.77 3.20
CA GLU A 79 10.33 28.78 1.83
C GLU A 79 9.17 28.13 1.07
N SER A 80 8.26 28.99 0.61
CA SER A 80 7.26 28.66 -0.38
C SER A 80 8.05 28.34 -1.63
N ASP A 81 8.61 27.14 -1.69
CA ASP A 81 9.02 26.54 -2.95
C ASP A 81 7.76 26.53 -3.79
N SER A 82 7.65 27.55 -4.65
CA SER A 82 6.56 27.67 -5.58
C SER A 82 6.67 26.49 -6.51
N TYR A 83 5.93 25.43 -6.20
CA TYR A 83 5.91 24.22 -7.00
C TYR A 83 5.45 24.59 -8.41
N THR A 84 6.35 24.37 -9.37
CA THR A 84 6.16 24.66 -10.81
C THR A 84 5.81 23.39 -11.60
N GLY A 85 5.64 22.26 -10.92
CA GLY A 85 5.32 20.99 -11.54
C GLY A 85 3.83 20.83 -11.88
N PRO A 86 3.46 19.66 -12.44
CA PRO A 86 2.08 19.36 -12.83
C PRO A 86 1.14 19.35 -11.63
N GLY A 87 -0.11 19.77 -11.86
CA GLY A 87 -1.14 19.76 -10.82
C GLY A 87 -1.49 18.34 -10.36
N PRO A 88 -2.13 18.18 -9.18
CA PRO A 88 -2.51 16.86 -8.65
C PRO A 88 -3.40 16.06 -9.60
N PHE A 89 -4.27 16.75 -10.35
CA PHE A 89 -5.11 16.13 -11.37
C PHE A 89 -4.29 15.58 -12.55
N GLU A 90 -3.30 16.33 -13.02
CA GLU A 90 -2.42 15.92 -14.12
C GLU A 90 -1.54 14.72 -13.74
N LEU A 91 -1.11 14.64 -12.47
CA LEU A 91 -0.36 13.52 -11.93
C LEU A 91 -1.16 12.20 -11.97
N ILE A 92 -2.47 12.27 -11.74
CA ILE A 92 -3.34 11.08 -11.69
C ILE A 92 -3.94 10.74 -13.07
N THR A 93 -4.01 11.71 -13.98
CA THR A 93 -4.55 11.51 -15.34
C THR A 93 -3.98 10.30 -16.11
N PRO A 94 -2.67 9.97 -16.05
CA PRO A 94 -2.12 8.78 -16.70
C PRO A 94 -2.79 7.48 -16.23
N LEU A 95 -3.22 7.40 -14.97
CA LEU A 95 -3.92 6.25 -14.41
C LEU A 95 -5.30 6.09 -15.04
N PHE A 96 -6.02 7.20 -15.23
CA PHE A 96 -7.36 7.20 -15.81
C PHE A 96 -7.33 6.86 -17.31
N LYS A 97 -6.27 7.28 -18.02
CA LYS A 97 -6.06 6.91 -19.43
C LYS A 97 -5.75 5.43 -19.62
N LYS A 98 -5.03 4.81 -18.68
CA LYS A 98 -4.72 3.38 -18.73
C LYS A 98 -5.91 2.50 -18.32
N GLN A 99 -6.92 3.06 -17.68
CA GLN A 99 -8.14 2.35 -17.23
C GLN A 99 -7.81 1.09 -16.41
N THR A 100 -6.77 1.16 -15.57
CA THR A 100 -6.37 0.05 -14.71
C THR A 100 -7.42 -0.15 -13.62
N CYS A 101 -7.82 -1.40 -13.40
CA CYS A 101 -8.79 -1.76 -12.37
C CYS A 101 -8.11 -2.47 -11.20
N ASN A 102 -8.51 -2.10 -9.99
CA ASN A 102 -8.04 -2.72 -8.76
C ASN A 102 -9.22 -3.35 -8.02
N LEU A 103 -9.00 -4.56 -7.52
CA LEU A 103 -9.98 -5.30 -6.75
C LEU A 103 -9.66 -5.22 -5.26
N ARG A 104 -10.70 -5.11 -4.45
CA ARG A 104 -10.63 -5.28 -3.00
C ARG A 104 -11.75 -6.21 -2.57
N LEU A 105 -11.40 -7.30 -1.90
CA LEU A 105 -12.40 -8.11 -1.24
C LEU A 105 -12.59 -7.65 0.21
N ASP A 106 -13.85 -7.54 0.59
CA ASP A 106 -14.27 -7.48 1.97
C ASP A 106 -15.00 -8.78 2.35
N SER A 107 -15.34 -8.95 3.63
CA SER A 107 -15.97 -10.17 4.16
C SER A 107 -17.30 -10.51 3.49
N TYR A 108 -17.98 -9.52 2.90
CA TYR A 108 -19.32 -9.68 2.32
C TYR A 108 -19.46 -9.16 0.89
N TRP A 109 -18.64 -8.18 0.49
CA TRP A 109 -18.68 -7.56 -0.83
C TRP A 109 -17.31 -7.63 -1.51
N THR A 110 -17.31 -7.81 -2.82
CA THR A 110 -16.14 -7.59 -3.68
C THR A 110 -16.26 -6.21 -4.30
N TYR A 111 -15.25 -5.37 -4.15
CA TYR A 111 -15.18 -4.05 -4.75
C TYR A 111 -14.22 -4.05 -5.91
N GLU A 112 -14.61 -3.39 -6.99
CA GLU A 112 -13.80 -3.16 -8.18
C GLU A 112 -13.79 -1.66 -8.46
N LEU A 113 -12.59 -1.08 -8.45
CA LEU A 113 -12.34 0.31 -8.82
C LEU A 113 -11.55 0.32 -10.12
N CYS A 114 -12.22 0.69 -11.21
CA CYS A 114 -11.58 1.01 -12.48
C CYS A 114 -11.31 2.52 -12.51
N HIS A 115 -10.04 2.90 -12.42
CA HIS A 115 -9.64 4.30 -12.29
C HIS A 115 -10.10 5.11 -13.51
N GLY A 116 -10.94 6.13 -13.26
CA GLY A 116 -11.50 7.00 -14.29
C GLY A 116 -12.65 6.40 -15.09
N LEU A 117 -13.28 5.31 -14.61
CA LEU A 117 -14.42 4.67 -15.24
C LEU A 117 -15.58 4.45 -14.28
N TYR A 118 -15.42 3.55 -13.32
CA TYR A 118 -16.50 3.19 -12.41
C TYR A 118 -15.97 2.53 -11.16
N ILE A 119 -16.85 2.49 -10.16
CA ILE A 119 -16.69 1.73 -8.93
C ILE A 119 -17.91 0.86 -8.80
N LYS A 120 -17.70 -0.42 -8.57
CA LYS A 120 -18.80 -1.35 -8.31
C LYS A 120 -18.49 -2.27 -7.16
N GLN A 121 -19.55 -2.72 -6.52
CA GLN A 121 -19.51 -3.82 -5.58
C GLN A 121 -20.34 -4.97 -6.12
N TYR A 122 -19.89 -6.19 -5.87
CA TYR A 122 -20.65 -7.37 -6.20
C TYR A 122 -20.43 -8.51 -5.21
N ARG A 123 -21.39 -9.41 -5.11
CA ARG A 123 -21.26 -10.67 -4.36
C ARG A 123 -22.01 -11.79 -5.07
N GLU A 124 -21.49 -13.01 -4.94
CA GLU A 124 -22.14 -14.21 -5.45
C GLU A 124 -22.83 -14.94 -4.29
N GLU A 125 -24.13 -15.17 -4.42
CA GLU A 125 -24.94 -15.93 -3.47
C GLU A 125 -25.33 -17.27 -4.12
N ARG A 126 -24.98 -18.38 -3.46
CA ARG A 126 -25.25 -19.74 -3.96
C ARG A 126 -26.44 -20.35 -3.24
N GLU A 127 -27.58 -20.41 -3.91
CA GLU A 127 -28.75 -21.18 -3.46
C GLU A 127 -28.80 -22.51 -4.22
N GLY A 128 -28.15 -23.55 -3.66
CA GLY A 128 -28.13 -24.89 -4.25
C GLY A 128 -27.30 -24.97 -5.53
N LYS A 129 -27.95 -25.14 -6.70
CA LYS A 129 -27.30 -25.24 -8.02
C LYS A 129 -27.24 -23.91 -8.78
N THR A 130 -27.99 -22.89 -8.37
CA THR A 130 -28.02 -21.58 -9.03
C THR A 130 -27.14 -20.58 -8.26
N THR A 131 -26.36 -19.80 -9.01
CA THR A 131 -25.53 -18.71 -8.45
C THR A 131 -26.20 -17.39 -8.84
N ARG A 132 -26.61 -16.59 -7.86
CA ARG A 132 -27.15 -15.25 -8.08
C ARG A 132 -26.05 -14.22 -7.84
N LEU A 133 -25.80 -13.37 -8.82
CA LEU A 133 -24.85 -12.26 -8.71
C LEU A 133 -25.61 -11.00 -8.32
N HIS A 134 -25.28 -10.43 -7.15
CA HIS A 134 -25.77 -9.12 -6.74
C HIS A 134 -24.69 -8.10 -7.06
N GLU A 135 -24.94 -7.20 -8.02
CA GLU A 135 -24.01 -6.17 -8.47
C GLU A 135 -24.64 -4.77 -8.27
N TYR A 136 -23.86 -3.85 -7.70
CA TYR A 136 -24.25 -2.46 -7.51
C TYR A 136 -23.10 -1.55 -7.95
N VAL A 137 -23.36 -0.65 -8.89
CA VAL A 137 -22.44 0.42 -9.25
C VAL A 137 -22.54 1.50 -8.18
N LEU A 138 -21.41 1.83 -7.56
CA LEU A 138 -21.26 2.82 -6.48
C LEU A 138 -20.93 4.22 -7.00
N GLY A 139 -20.68 4.34 -8.30
CA GLY A 139 -20.49 5.59 -9.01
C GLY A 139 -19.74 5.35 -10.31
N GLU A 140 -20.02 6.19 -11.29
CA GLU A 140 -19.35 6.25 -12.59
C GLU A 140 -18.57 7.55 -12.69
N PHE A 141 -17.57 7.55 -13.59
CA PHE A 141 -16.75 8.69 -13.89
C PHE A 141 -16.63 8.81 -15.40
N SER A 142 -17.29 9.82 -15.95
CA SER A 142 -17.37 10.03 -17.39
C SER A 142 -16.24 10.90 -17.92
N SER A 143 -16.06 10.92 -19.24
CA SER A 143 -15.16 11.89 -19.89
C SER A 143 -15.62 13.34 -19.71
N GLU A 144 -16.92 13.55 -19.46
CA GLU A 144 -17.48 14.87 -19.20
C GLU A 144 -17.04 15.37 -17.82
N ASP A 145 -17.10 14.51 -16.81
CA ASP A 145 -16.59 14.77 -15.45
C ASP A 145 -15.09 15.10 -15.48
N LEU A 146 -14.32 14.37 -16.29
CA LEU A 146 -12.90 14.66 -16.52
C LEU A 146 -12.69 16.09 -17.05
N SER A 147 -13.51 16.53 -18.01
CA SER A 147 -13.42 17.86 -18.61
C SER A 147 -13.85 18.97 -17.64
N GLN A 148 -14.88 18.70 -16.83
CA GLN A 148 -15.37 19.61 -15.80
C GLN A 148 -14.32 19.79 -14.71
N MET A 149 -13.77 18.69 -14.19
CA MET A 149 -12.69 18.74 -13.21
C MET A 149 -11.47 19.46 -13.77
N THR A 150 -11.10 19.23 -15.03
CA THR A 150 -9.97 19.97 -15.65
C THR A 150 -10.20 21.48 -15.60
N LYS A 151 -11.41 21.96 -15.89
CA LYS A 151 -11.75 23.39 -15.82
C LYS A 151 -11.79 23.92 -14.39
N GLU A 152 -12.33 23.15 -13.44
CA GLU A 152 -12.39 23.53 -12.02
C GLU A 152 -11.01 23.60 -11.36
N GLN A 153 -10.07 22.78 -11.83
CA GLN A 153 -8.70 22.75 -11.31
C GLN A 153 -7.76 23.71 -12.06
N GLN A 154 -8.13 24.20 -13.25
CA GLN A 154 -7.37 25.21 -13.97
C GLN A 154 -7.30 26.51 -13.16
N GLY A 155 -6.09 26.83 -12.66
CA GLY A 155 -5.82 28.04 -11.87
C GLY A 155 -5.95 27.85 -10.34
N ARG A 156 -6.26 26.65 -9.85
CA ARG A 156 -6.31 26.36 -8.41
C ARG A 156 -4.89 26.15 -7.87
N VAL A 157 -4.47 27.02 -6.96
CA VAL A 157 -3.14 26.92 -6.31
C VAL A 157 -3.27 26.11 -5.02
N PHE A 158 -2.58 24.97 -4.97
CA PHE A 158 -2.53 24.12 -3.77
C PHE A 158 -1.35 24.54 -2.90
N LYS A 159 -1.64 25.21 -1.79
CA LYS A 159 -0.63 25.54 -0.78
C LYS A 159 -0.54 24.43 0.25
N HIS A 160 0.62 24.31 0.86
CA HIS A 160 0.82 23.39 1.97
C HIS A 160 -0.13 23.78 3.12
N GLY A 161 -0.86 22.80 3.65
CA GLY A 161 -1.81 23.00 4.75
C GLY A 161 -3.19 23.58 4.39
N SER A 162 -3.44 24.00 3.15
CA SER A 162 -4.79 24.36 2.69
C SER A 162 -5.57 23.19 2.10
N VAL A 163 -4.96 22.01 2.04
CA VAL A 163 -5.57 20.79 1.48
C VAL A 163 -6.33 20.00 2.56
N PRO A 164 -7.47 19.38 2.20
CA PRO A 164 -8.17 18.46 3.08
C PRO A 164 -7.29 17.29 3.53
N THR A 165 -7.52 16.79 4.75
CA THR A 165 -6.79 15.67 5.33
C THR A 165 -7.75 14.57 5.79
N THR A 166 -7.30 13.32 5.71
CA THR A 166 -8.03 12.12 6.15
C THR A 166 -7.15 11.28 7.07
N SER A 167 -7.76 10.50 7.96
CA SER A 167 -7.04 9.65 8.90
C SER A 167 -6.77 8.27 8.31
N VAL A 168 -5.49 7.97 8.08
CA VAL A 168 -5.01 6.67 7.62
C VAL A 168 -4.16 6.06 8.74
N GLU A 169 -4.63 4.95 9.35
CA GLU A 169 -4.01 4.30 10.52
C GLU A 169 -3.68 5.24 11.70
N GLY A 170 -4.48 6.30 11.89
CA GLY A 170 -4.30 7.28 12.97
C GLY A 170 -3.34 8.43 12.62
N VAL A 171 -2.82 8.47 11.39
CA VAL A 171 -2.03 9.60 10.87
C VAL A 171 -2.90 10.46 9.97
N GLU A 172 -2.89 11.77 10.17
CA GLU A 172 -3.56 12.73 9.28
C GLU A 172 -2.76 12.95 8.00
N MET A 173 -3.33 12.52 6.88
CA MET A 173 -2.69 12.55 5.58
C MET A 173 -3.48 13.45 4.62
N PRO A 174 -2.82 14.36 3.89
CA PRO A 174 -3.50 15.14 2.86
C PRO A 174 -3.94 14.27 1.69
N TYR A 175 -5.09 14.58 1.10
CA TYR A 175 -5.65 13.82 -0.01
C TYR A 175 -6.17 14.71 -1.13
N PHE A 176 -6.21 14.15 -2.34
CA PHE A 176 -6.91 14.73 -3.48
C PHE A 176 -8.14 13.87 -3.82
N MET A 177 -9.31 14.50 -3.94
CA MET A 177 -10.60 13.79 -4.05
C MET A 177 -11.18 13.84 -5.47
N PHE A 178 -11.71 12.70 -5.91
CA PHE A 178 -12.55 12.58 -7.11
C PHE A 178 -13.94 12.09 -6.73
N ASN A 179 -14.96 12.68 -7.34
CA ASN A 179 -16.35 12.31 -7.11
C ASN A 179 -16.82 11.42 -8.26
N TYR A 180 -17.29 10.23 -7.92
CA TYR A 180 -17.91 9.28 -8.84
C TYR A 180 -19.41 9.31 -8.55
N THR A 181 -20.21 9.59 -9.57
CA THR A 181 -21.66 9.82 -9.44
C THR A 181 -22.45 8.98 -10.44
N GLY A 182 -23.78 8.99 -10.39
CA GLY A 182 -24.59 8.24 -11.36
C GLY A 182 -24.55 6.70 -11.19
N GLY A 183 -24.25 6.21 -9.98
CA GLY A 183 -24.32 4.78 -9.70
C GLY A 183 -25.75 4.24 -9.68
N THR A 184 -25.87 2.94 -9.43
CA THR A 184 -27.17 2.25 -9.29
C THR A 184 -28.08 2.93 -8.27
N VAL A 185 -29.37 3.02 -8.57
CA VAL A 185 -30.34 3.68 -7.69
C VAL A 185 -30.43 2.93 -6.37
N CYS A 186 -30.31 3.67 -5.28
CA CYS A 186 -30.39 3.16 -3.93
C CYS A 186 -31.84 2.85 -3.55
N ASP A 187 -32.09 1.66 -2.99
CA ASP A 187 -33.44 1.24 -2.61
C ASP A 187 -34.03 2.09 -1.48
N LEU A 188 -33.15 2.57 -0.59
CA LEU A 188 -33.48 3.33 0.61
C LEU A 188 -33.65 4.83 0.34
N THR A 189 -32.68 5.46 -0.32
CA THR A 189 -32.70 6.92 -0.56
C THR A 189 -33.38 7.29 -1.88
N LYS A 190 -33.61 6.32 -2.78
CA LYS A 190 -34.09 6.53 -4.16
C LYS A 190 -33.19 7.43 -5.00
N GLN A 191 -31.97 7.71 -4.54
CA GLN A 191 -30.97 8.47 -5.26
C GLN A 191 -29.89 7.53 -5.83
N PRO A 192 -29.23 7.91 -6.94
CA PRO A 192 -28.08 7.15 -7.44
C PRO A 192 -26.97 7.10 -6.39
N ARG A 193 -26.37 5.92 -6.21
CA ARG A 193 -25.19 5.75 -5.34
C ARG A 193 -24.04 6.64 -5.83
N ALA A 194 -23.29 7.20 -4.90
CA ALA A 194 -22.13 8.04 -5.20
C ALA A 194 -20.93 7.67 -4.31
N SER A 195 -19.73 7.91 -4.82
CA SER A 195 -18.47 7.58 -4.14
C SER A 195 -17.46 8.71 -4.21
N HIS A 196 -16.77 8.96 -3.10
CA HIS A 196 -15.67 9.90 -2.97
C HIS A 196 -14.35 9.11 -2.93
N VAL A 197 -13.55 9.20 -3.99
CA VAL A 197 -12.25 8.52 -4.10
C VAL A 197 -11.15 9.49 -3.68
N LEU A 198 -10.51 9.18 -2.56
CA LEU A 198 -9.45 9.94 -1.93
C LEU A 198 -8.08 9.35 -2.32
N PHE A 199 -7.32 10.08 -3.12
CA PHE A 199 -5.93 9.73 -3.44
C PHE A 199 -5.00 10.30 -2.37
N VAL A 200 -4.31 9.41 -1.67
CA VAL A 200 -3.36 9.73 -0.60
C VAL A 200 -1.95 9.36 -1.04
N CYS A 201 -0.97 10.23 -0.74
CA CYS A 201 0.43 9.97 -1.04
C CYS A 201 0.96 8.77 -0.25
N TYR A 202 1.45 7.78 -0.99
CA TYR A 202 2.23 6.68 -0.44
C TYR A 202 3.24 6.20 -1.49
N GLU A 203 4.53 6.31 -1.17
CA GLU A 203 5.63 6.03 -2.11
C GLU A 203 5.67 4.57 -2.56
N GLN A 204 5.24 3.64 -1.70
CA GLN A 204 5.16 2.21 -2.01
C GLN A 204 3.76 1.80 -2.53
N GLY A 205 2.89 2.77 -2.79
CA GLY A 205 1.53 2.52 -3.28
C GLY A 205 1.51 2.01 -4.71
N ARG A 206 0.42 1.33 -5.08
CA ARG A 206 0.21 0.84 -6.46
C ARG A 206 -1.14 1.22 -7.03
N HIS A 207 -1.73 2.27 -6.47
CA HIS A 207 -3.09 2.72 -6.80
C HIS A 207 -4.18 1.76 -6.34
N ASP A 208 -3.88 0.93 -5.33
CA ASP A 208 -4.80 -0.04 -4.75
C ASP A 208 -5.77 0.63 -3.75
N ILE A 209 -6.93 0.00 -3.56
CA ILE A 209 -7.93 0.43 -2.57
C ILE A 209 -7.45 0.04 -1.17
N TYR A 210 -7.10 1.03 -0.36
CA TYR A 210 -6.64 0.84 1.02
C TYR A 210 -7.79 0.69 2.02
N SER A 211 -8.85 1.48 1.88
CA SER A 211 -10.05 1.32 2.70
C SER A 211 -11.29 1.81 1.96
N ILE A 212 -12.42 1.17 2.24
CA ILE A 212 -13.74 1.58 1.77
C ILE A 212 -14.68 1.64 2.97
N LYS A 213 -15.46 2.72 3.07
CA LYS A 213 -16.43 2.93 4.13
C LYS A 213 -17.68 3.58 3.56
N GLU A 214 -18.85 3.14 4.00
CA GLU A 214 -20.11 3.85 3.73
C GLU A 214 -20.27 4.94 4.79
N THR A 215 -20.11 6.20 4.40
CA THR A 215 -20.16 7.35 5.31
C THR A 215 -21.58 7.80 5.60
N SER A 216 -22.46 7.67 4.61
CA SER A 216 -23.89 7.89 4.72
C SER A 216 -24.62 6.87 3.83
N THR A 217 -25.93 6.68 4.00
CA THR A 217 -26.67 5.68 3.24
C THR A 217 -26.49 5.88 1.73
N CYS A 218 -25.89 4.90 1.06
CA CYS A 218 -25.58 4.91 -0.36
C CYS A 218 -24.52 5.96 -0.82
N GLU A 219 -23.73 6.49 0.11
CA GLU A 219 -22.53 7.28 -0.17
C GLU A 219 -21.28 6.63 0.42
N TYR A 220 -20.25 6.49 -0.42
CA TYR A 220 -19.04 5.75 -0.06
C TYR A 220 -17.81 6.66 -0.07
N GLU A 221 -16.89 6.39 0.85
CA GLU A 221 -15.56 6.99 0.91
C GLU A 221 -14.51 5.89 0.66
N ILE A 222 -13.64 6.12 -0.32
CA ILE A 222 -12.67 5.14 -0.80
C ILE A 222 -11.29 5.76 -0.76
N VAL A 223 -10.38 5.19 0.03
CA VAL A 223 -8.99 5.66 0.13
C VAL A 223 -8.12 4.82 -0.80
N VAL A 224 -7.39 5.49 -1.69
CA VAL A 224 -6.45 4.91 -2.64
C VAL A 224 -5.05 5.40 -2.33
N LEU A 225 -4.11 4.46 -2.17
CA LEU A 225 -2.70 4.78 -1.92
C LEU A 225 -1.94 4.84 -3.25
N SER A 226 -1.43 6.01 -3.59
CA SER A 226 -0.82 6.28 -4.89
C SER A 226 0.52 7.00 -4.75
N PRO A 227 1.57 6.56 -5.46
CA PRO A 227 2.85 7.26 -5.50
C PRO A 227 2.79 8.51 -6.39
N LEU A 228 1.88 8.56 -7.37
CA LEU A 228 1.79 9.69 -8.32
C LEU A 228 1.47 11.01 -7.63
N ILE A 229 0.66 10.99 -6.58
CA ILE A 229 0.28 12.20 -5.85
C ILE A 229 1.42 12.70 -4.93
N CYS A 230 2.43 11.87 -4.65
CA CYS A 230 3.59 12.24 -3.84
C CYS A 230 4.55 13.20 -4.55
N ASP A 231 4.46 13.35 -5.87
CA ASP A 231 5.26 14.32 -6.62
C ASP A 231 4.88 15.75 -6.24
N HIS A 232 3.62 15.96 -5.83
CA HIS A 232 3.14 17.26 -5.41
C HIS A 232 3.41 17.51 -3.91
N PRO A 233 4.15 18.58 -3.54
CA PRO A 233 4.61 18.81 -2.16
C PRO A 233 3.47 19.02 -1.17
N ALA A 234 2.36 19.66 -1.59
CA ALA A 234 1.20 19.88 -0.70
C ALA A 234 0.49 18.58 -0.27
N PHE A 235 0.66 17.47 -1.00
CA PHE A 235 0.03 16.18 -0.69
C PHE A 235 1.01 15.20 -0.05
N ARG A 236 2.24 15.63 0.27
CA ARG A 236 3.16 14.82 1.07
C ARG A 236 2.72 14.82 2.54
N PRO A 237 3.02 13.73 3.27
CA PRO A 237 2.88 13.73 4.71
C PRO A 237 3.60 14.96 5.29
N ARG A 238 2.99 15.61 6.28
CA ARG A 238 3.66 16.70 6.98
C ARG A 238 4.84 16.10 7.74
N ASP A 239 6.05 16.29 7.21
CA ASP A 239 7.24 16.26 8.04
C ASP A 239 7.04 17.41 9.04
N GLN A 240 6.79 17.09 10.31
CA GLN A 240 6.66 18.11 11.34
C GLN A 240 7.89 19.02 11.24
N PRO A 241 7.75 20.36 11.19
CA PRO A 241 8.87 21.27 11.02
C PRO A 241 9.85 21.05 12.16
N GLN A 242 10.87 20.23 11.90
CA GLN A 242 11.85 19.84 12.90
C GLN A 242 12.91 20.92 12.92
N THR A 243 12.81 21.82 13.89
CA THR A 243 13.86 22.79 14.13
C THR A 243 15.12 22.02 14.50
N SER A 244 16.17 22.16 13.69
CA SER A 244 17.43 21.45 13.93
C SER A 244 18.19 22.12 15.08
N LEU A 245 18.45 21.36 16.13
CA LEU A 245 19.20 21.79 17.31
C LEU A 245 20.57 21.10 17.26
N HIS A 246 21.66 21.87 17.29
CA HIS A 246 23.01 21.33 17.19
C HIS A 246 23.62 21.15 18.59
N CYS A 247 23.94 19.92 18.99
CA CYS A 247 24.62 19.63 20.25
C CYS A 247 26.07 19.20 20.03
N ILE A 248 26.97 19.76 20.83
CA ILE A 248 28.42 19.52 20.80
C ILE A 248 28.83 18.87 22.14
N PRO A 249 29.63 17.78 22.12
CA PRO A 249 30.09 17.13 23.35
C PRO A 249 31.08 18.00 24.13
N MET A 250 30.90 18.06 25.46
CA MET A 250 31.88 18.67 26.37
C MET A 250 32.93 17.65 26.83
N GLU A 251 33.96 18.12 27.54
CA GLU A 251 35.12 17.33 27.94
C GLU A 251 34.72 16.06 28.72
N GLY A 252 35.07 14.89 28.18
CA GLY A 252 34.73 13.58 28.76
C GLY A 252 33.43 12.93 28.25
N SER A 253 32.63 13.64 27.43
CA SER A 253 31.39 13.10 26.85
C SER A 253 31.59 12.48 25.46
N PRO A 254 30.89 11.39 25.11
CA PRO A 254 30.88 10.83 23.76
C PRO A 254 30.14 11.75 22.77
N THR A 255 30.41 11.63 21.45
CA THR A 255 29.75 12.44 20.41
C THR A 255 28.23 12.33 20.41
N ARG A 256 27.71 11.14 20.70
CA ARG A 256 26.28 10.87 20.89
C ARG A 256 26.07 10.20 22.27
N PRO A 257 25.00 10.54 23.01
CA PRO A 257 24.72 9.94 24.31
C PRO A 257 24.59 8.43 24.22
N ARG A 258 25.20 7.69 25.15
CA ARG A 258 25.17 6.22 25.14
C ARG A 258 23.77 5.63 25.29
N ASN A 259 22.91 6.29 26.07
CA ASN A 259 21.52 5.85 26.26
C ASN A 259 20.71 6.01 24.96
N LEU A 260 20.93 7.09 24.20
CA LEU A 260 20.29 7.29 22.90
C LEU A 260 20.66 6.18 21.90
N LEU A 261 21.95 5.82 21.82
CA LEU A 261 22.43 4.74 20.97
C LEU A 261 21.79 3.39 21.34
N GLN A 262 21.59 3.13 22.64
CA GLN A 262 20.93 1.93 23.11
C GLN A 262 19.45 1.88 22.69
N ILE A 263 18.70 2.97 22.90
CA ILE A 263 17.29 3.07 22.49
C ILE A 263 17.14 2.91 20.98
N GLU A 264 18.04 3.51 20.18
CA GLU A 264 18.05 3.35 18.72
C GLU A 264 18.33 1.90 18.31
N ALA A 265 19.30 1.23 18.95
CA ALA A 265 19.60 -0.18 18.68
C ALA A 265 18.44 -1.10 19.05
N GLU A 266 17.77 -0.85 20.19
CA GLU A 266 16.57 -1.58 20.61
C GLU A 266 15.39 -1.34 19.66
N SER A 267 15.16 -0.09 19.23
CA SER A 267 14.14 0.26 18.24
C SER A 267 14.41 -0.40 16.88
N LEU A 268 15.67 -0.39 16.43
CA LEU A 268 16.07 -1.06 15.20
C LEU A 268 15.87 -2.57 15.32
N LYS A 269 16.19 -3.17 16.47
CA LYS A 269 15.94 -4.59 16.76
C LYS A 269 14.45 -4.91 16.73
N LEU A 270 13.59 -4.05 17.26
CA LEU A 270 12.14 -4.23 17.21
C LEU A 270 11.61 -4.12 15.77
N ARG A 271 12.04 -3.11 15.01
CA ARG A 271 11.68 -2.93 13.60
C ARG A 271 12.17 -4.08 12.72
N THR A 272 13.41 -4.52 12.91
CA THR A 272 13.96 -5.68 12.19
C THR A 272 13.35 -6.98 12.67
N SER A 273 12.93 -7.13 13.94
CA SER A 273 12.16 -8.29 14.36
C SER A 273 10.77 -8.32 13.72
N GLY A 274 10.15 -7.17 13.45
CA GLY A 274 8.95 -7.07 12.61
C GLY A 274 9.21 -7.48 11.16
N ALA A 275 10.34 -7.08 10.57
CA ALA A 275 10.73 -7.47 9.21
C ALA A 275 11.19 -8.95 9.09
N VAL A 276 11.82 -9.51 10.13
CA VAL A 276 12.21 -10.93 10.21
C VAL A 276 10.99 -11.84 10.40
N LEU A 277 9.89 -11.31 10.94
CA LEU A 277 8.59 -11.98 10.97
C LEU A 277 7.76 -11.79 9.68
N SER A 278 8.25 -10.96 8.74
CA SER A 278 7.72 -10.80 7.38
C SER A 278 8.52 -11.54 6.30
N GLY A 279 9.33 -12.53 6.70
CA GLY A 279 9.86 -13.53 5.76
C GLY A 279 10.95 -13.06 4.79
N ASP A 280 11.71 -11.99 5.08
CA ASP A 280 12.92 -11.71 4.28
C ASP A 280 14.06 -12.64 4.72
N THR A 281 14.07 -13.86 4.15
CA THR A 281 15.26 -14.72 4.14
C THR A 281 15.87 -14.75 2.74
N SER A 282 15.96 -13.60 2.08
CA SER A 282 16.93 -13.47 1.00
C SER A 282 18.34 -13.68 1.57
N ARG A 283 19.07 -14.61 0.96
CA ARG A 283 20.49 -14.93 1.25
C ARG A 283 21.40 -13.75 0.84
N GLY A 284 21.24 -12.65 1.54
CA GLY A 284 22.16 -11.54 1.66
C GLY A 284 22.22 -11.15 3.13
N SER A 285 22.46 -12.12 4.03
CA SER A 285 22.69 -11.81 5.42
C SER A 285 23.92 -10.92 5.50
N VAL A 286 23.74 -9.61 5.59
CA VAL A 286 24.69 -8.79 6.30
C VAL A 286 24.62 -9.33 7.72
N LYS A 287 25.51 -10.27 8.04
CA LYS A 287 25.85 -10.56 9.43
C LYS A 287 26.31 -9.22 9.98
N LEU A 288 25.41 -8.46 10.60
CA LEU A 288 25.83 -7.53 11.63
C LEU A 288 26.44 -8.41 12.70
N LYS A 289 27.76 -8.57 12.61
CA LYS A 289 28.57 -8.92 13.76
C LYS A 289 28.24 -7.83 14.77
N VAL A 290 27.58 -8.21 15.86
CA VAL A 290 27.57 -7.36 17.05
C VAL A 290 29.04 -7.27 17.41
N VAL A 291 29.67 -6.17 17.00
CA VAL A 291 31.01 -5.83 17.44
C VAL A 291 30.79 -5.39 18.88
N ASP A 292 31.15 -6.25 19.82
CA ASP A 292 31.13 -5.97 21.27
C ASP A 292 32.08 -4.80 21.63
N ASP A 293 32.91 -4.35 20.69
CA ASP A 293 33.81 -3.22 20.87
C ASP A 293 33.16 -1.90 20.45
N LEU A 294 32.76 -1.14 21.46
CA LEU A 294 32.09 0.17 21.43
C LEU A 294 32.92 1.30 20.80
N ASP A 295 34.17 1.02 20.39
CA ASP A 295 35.15 2.03 19.98
C ASP A 295 35.15 2.32 18.46
N GLU A 296 34.58 1.46 17.62
CA GLU A 296 34.59 1.64 16.14
C GLU A 296 33.40 2.48 15.62
N ILE A 297 32.33 2.65 16.42
CA ILE A 297 31.17 3.49 16.07
C ILE A 297 31.47 4.99 16.31
N LEU A 298 32.48 5.30 17.13
CA LEU A 298 32.84 6.67 17.49
C LEU A 298 33.56 7.43 16.38
N THR A 299 33.95 6.77 15.28
CA THR A 299 34.70 7.37 14.17
C THR A 299 33.96 7.37 12.82
N ALA A 300 32.69 6.94 12.76
CA ALA A 300 31.92 6.94 11.53
C ALA A 300 31.43 8.34 11.17
N ASP A 301 31.98 8.90 10.09
CA ASP A 301 31.65 10.20 9.51
C ASP A 301 30.15 10.30 9.10
N SER A 302 29.49 11.38 9.52
CA SER A 302 28.03 11.61 9.44
C SER A 302 27.53 12.09 8.06
N THR A 303 28.20 11.72 6.96
CA THR A 303 27.92 12.29 5.63
C THR A 303 26.95 11.48 4.75
N LYS A 304 26.27 10.44 5.27
CA LYS A 304 25.21 9.72 4.51
C LYS A 304 23.80 10.02 5.05
N PRO A 305 22.86 10.46 4.20
CA PRO A 305 21.44 10.55 4.57
C PRO A 305 20.91 9.17 4.97
N GLN A 306 20.29 9.08 6.14
CA GLN A 306 19.57 7.85 6.53
C GLN A 306 18.34 7.68 5.62
N PRO A 307 18.05 6.45 5.13
CA PRO A 307 16.85 6.19 4.37
C PRO A 307 15.60 6.45 5.23
N LYS A 308 14.67 7.27 4.73
CA LYS A 308 13.36 7.49 5.37
C LYS A 308 12.64 6.14 5.45
N ALA A 309 12.23 5.73 6.65
CA ALA A 309 11.44 4.53 6.82
C ALA A 309 10.02 4.76 6.23
N PRO A 310 9.42 3.76 5.56
CA PRO A 310 8.04 3.86 5.11
C PRO A 310 7.09 4.12 6.28
N LEU A 311 6.10 5.00 6.09
CA LEU A 311 5.11 5.35 7.12
C LEU A 311 4.18 4.18 7.47
N PHE A 312 3.97 3.24 6.55
CA PHE A 312 3.11 2.06 6.72
C PHE A 312 3.75 0.81 6.10
N PRO A 313 3.40 -0.41 6.54
CA PRO A 313 3.84 -1.65 5.90
C PRO A 313 3.39 -1.67 4.43
N PRO A 314 4.23 -2.11 3.49
CA PRO A 314 3.85 -2.20 2.08
C PRO A 314 2.65 -3.14 1.91
N GLN A 315 1.57 -2.61 1.32
CA GLN A 315 0.45 -3.42 0.85
C GLN A 315 0.93 -4.28 -0.32
N PRO A 316 0.65 -5.59 -0.32
CA PRO A 316 1.12 -6.44 -1.39
C PRO A 316 0.18 -6.40 -2.59
N GLY A 317 0.44 -5.48 -3.52
CA GLY A 317 0.04 -5.68 -4.91
C GLY A 317 0.85 -6.83 -5.53
N ILE A 318 0.34 -7.51 -6.55
CA ILE A 318 1.01 -8.68 -7.12
C ILE A 318 1.52 -8.36 -8.52
N ASP A 319 2.84 -8.30 -8.65
CA ASP A 319 3.59 -8.22 -9.92
C ASP A 319 3.84 -9.66 -10.44
N HIS A 320 4.18 -9.83 -11.72
CA HIS A 320 4.60 -11.12 -12.30
C HIS A 320 5.71 -11.77 -11.49
N LYS A 321 6.67 -10.95 -11.02
CA LYS A 321 7.75 -11.38 -10.13
C LYS A 321 7.24 -11.84 -8.75
N LEU A 322 6.24 -11.16 -8.20
CA LEU A 322 5.65 -11.54 -6.91
C LEU A 322 4.83 -12.84 -7.02
N MET A 323 4.24 -13.12 -8.19
CA MET A 323 3.57 -14.39 -8.44
C MET A 323 4.58 -15.54 -8.59
N GLU A 324 5.72 -15.30 -9.24
CA GLU A 324 6.83 -16.28 -9.23
C GLU A 324 7.32 -16.54 -7.81
N ASP A 325 7.56 -15.49 -7.03
CA ASP A 325 7.94 -15.58 -5.62
C ASP A 325 6.85 -16.33 -4.81
N PHE A 326 5.56 -16.06 -5.08
CA PHE A 326 4.44 -16.76 -4.45
C PHE A 326 4.42 -18.25 -4.80
N LEU A 327 4.50 -18.62 -6.08
CA LEU A 327 4.53 -20.03 -6.52
C LEU A 327 5.78 -20.76 -6.04
N ASN A 328 6.89 -20.03 -5.83
CA ASN A 328 8.11 -20.57 -5.25
C ASN A 328 8.01 -20.80 -3.74
N GLY A 329 7.01 -20.21 -3.08
CA GLY A 329 6.82 -20.23 -1.63
C GLY A 329 7.60 -19.12 -0.90
N ASP A 330 8.20 -18.18 -1.64
CA ASP A 330 8.97 -17.06 -1.11
C ASP A 330 8.08 -15.87 -0.70
N TYR A 331 6.82 -15.87 -1.12
CA TYR A 331 5.84 -14.83 -0.79
C TYR A 331 4.50 -15.41 -0.31
N CYS A 332 3.93 -14.82 0.75
CA CYS A 332 2.64 -15.23 1.33
C CYS A 332 1.58 -14.16 1.09
N LEU A 333 0.39 -14.59 0.67
CA LEU A 333 -0.76 -13.71 0.49
C LEU A 333 -1.44 -13.44 1.83
N HIS A 334 -1.74 -12.17 2.10
CA HIS A 334 -2.47 -11.77 3.30
C HIS A 334 -3.88 -11.31 2.91
N GLY A 335 -4.86 -11.65 3.75
CA GLY A 335 -6.25 -11.24 3.57
C GLY A 335 -7.01 -11.14 4.89
N GLY A 336 -8.30 -10.81 4.79
CA GLY A 336 -9.21 -10.68 5.94
C GLY A 336 -9.53 -9.23 6.30
N SER A 337 -10.74 -9.02 6.83
CA SER A 337 -11.22 -7.72 7.28
C SER A 337 -11.78 -7.82 8.71
N GLY A 338 -11.64 -6.73 9.47
CA GLY A 338 -12.09 -6.67 10.86
C GLY A 338 -11.19 -7.43 11.83
N TRP A 339 -11.77 -8.31 12.66
CA TRP A 339 -11.06 -9.00 13.74
C TRP A 339 -10.12 -10.09 13.23
N TRP A 340 -10.54 -10.92 12.28
CA TRP A 340 -9.71 -12.01 11.77
C TRP A 340 -8.98 -11.62 10.48
N LYS A 341 -7.66 -11.79 10.50
CA LYS A 341 -6.78 -11.75 9.32
C LYS A 341 -6.34 -13.17 8.99
N PHE A 342 -5.92 -13.43 7.76
CA PHE A 342 -5.37 -14.72 7.36
C PHE A 342 -4.18 -14.54 6.42
N GLU A 343 -3.32 -15.56 6.43
CA GLU A 343 -2.08 -15.64 5.68
C GLU A 343 -2.04 -16.98 4.95
N PHE A 344 -1.69 -16.93 3.67
CA PHE A 344 -1.56 -18.10 2.81
C PHE A 344 -0.22 -18.11 2.10
N CYS A 345 0.61 -19.09 2.44
CA CYS A 345 1.88 -19.36 1.78
C CYS A 345 1.72 -20.60 0.89
N TYR A 346 1.87 -20.43 -0.43
CA TYR A 346 1.70 -21.53 -1.39
C TYR A 346 2.72 -22.64 -1.15
N GLY A 347 2.24 -23.87 -1.01
CA GLY A 347 3.08 -25.04 -0.79
C GLY A 347 3.61 -25.19 0.64
N ASP A 348 3.24 -24.31 1.58
CA ASP A 348 3.67 -24.38 2.98
C ASP A 348 2.46 -24.47 3.94
N LYS A 349 1.75 -23.35 4.17
CA LYS A 349 0.73 -23.28 5.23
C LYS A 349 -0.34 -22.22 4.99
N VAL A 350 -1.47 -22.41 5.67
CA VAL A 350 -2.54 -21.42 5.80
C VAL A 350 -2.78 -21.16 7.28
N GLU A 351 -2.73 -19.89 7.68
CA GLU A 351 -2.91 -19.45 9.05
C GLU A 351 -3.94 -18.34 9.15
N GLN A 352 -4.69 -18.31 10.25
CA GLN A 352 -5.57 -17.21 10.62
C GLN A 352 -4.98 -16.54 11.86
N TYR A 353 -5.04 -15.21 11.95
CA TYR A 353 -4.52 -14.48 13.09
C TYR A 353 -5.35 -13.24 13.45
N HIS A 354 -5.34 -12.88 14.73
CA HIS A 354 -5.82 -11.60 15.24
C HIS A 354 -4.71 -10.90 16.02
N GLU A 355 -4.62 -9.58 15.89
CA GLU A 355 -3.62 -8.77 16.57
C GLU A 355 -4.30 -7.65 17.35
N GLU A 356 -4.16 -7.69 18.67
CA GLU A 356 -4.70 -6.67 19.58
C GLU A 356 -3.80 -5.43 19.62
N ARG A 357 -4.34 -4.27 20.05
CA ARG A 357 -3.58 -3.00 20.16
C ARG A 357 -2.32 -3.08 21.06
N GLY A 358 -2.19 -4.12 21.87
CA GLY A 358 -1.01 -4.41 22.69
C GLY A 358 0.06 -5.26 22.01
N GLY A 359 -0.11 -5.64 20.74
CA GLY A 359 0.84 -6.47 19.97
C GLY A 359 0.72 -7.98 20.22
N THR A 360 -0.25 -8.44 21.00
CA THR A 360 -0.50 -9.87 21.19
C THR A 360 -1.14 -10.45 19.93
N ARG A 361 -0.38 -11.27 19.18
CA ARG A 361 -0.87 -12.00 18.00
C ARG A 361 -1.36 -13.39 18.42
N THR A 362 -2.66 -13.64 18.25
CA THR A 362 -3.23 -14.98 18.36
C THR A 362 -3.28 -15.61 16.98
N THR A 363 -2.56 -16.72 16.79
CA THR A 363 -2.46 -17.41 15.49
C THR A 363 -3.06 -18.80 15.57
N ILE A 364 -3.91 -19.15 14.60
CA ILE A 364 -4.58 -20.43 14.43
C ILE A 364 -4.11 -21.02 13.10
N LEU A 365 -3.43 -22.17 13.14
CA LEU A 365 -3.04 -22.89 11.93
C LEU A 365 -4.24 -23.63 11.34
N LEU A 366 -4.64 -23.28 10.12
CA LEU A 366 -5.75 -23.94 9.43
C LEU A 366 -5.30 -25.21 8.72
N GLY A 367 -4.08 -25.23 8.19
CA GLY A 367 -3.49 -26.44 7.62
C GLY A 367 -2.09 -26.22 7.05
N LYS A 368 -1.34 -27.32 6.90
CA LYS A 368 -0.04 -27.38 6.22
C LYS A 368 -0.13 -28.21 4.96
N PHE A 369 0.60 -27.80 3.92
CA PHE A 369 0.68 -28.54 2.68
C PHE A 369 1.58 -29.75 2.85
N SER A 370 1.13 -30.89 2.35
CA SER A 370 1.96 -32.07 2.19
C SER A 370 1.51 -32.82 0.95
N LEU A 371 2.46 -33.09 0.05
CA LEU A 371 2.20 -33.77 -1.21
C LEU A 371 1.54 -35.14 -0.98
N ASP A 372 1.97 -35.88 0.04
CA ASP A 372 1.44 -37.20 0.35
C ASP A 372 0.02 -37.13 0.91
N HIS A 373 -0.24 -36.14 1.76
CA HIS A 373 -1.58 -35.90 2.31
C HIS A 373 -2.56 -35.45 1.22
N HIS A 374 -2.12 -34.56 0.31
CA HIS A 374 -2.89 -34.12 -0.84
C HIS A 374 -3.22 -35.28 -1.79
N LYS A 375 -2.23 -36.13 -2.11
CA LYS A 375 -2.44 -37.34 -2.92
C LYS A 375 -3.40 -38.32 -2.26
N ALA A 376 -3.29 -38.53 -0.95
CA ALA A 376 -4.20 -39.39 -0.20
C ALA A 376 -5.64 -38.83 -0.20
N TRP A 377 -5.78 -37.53 -0.02
CA TRP A 377 -7.08 -36.84 -0.07
C TRP A 377 -7.74 -36.94 -1.45
N LEU A 378 -6.97 -36.78 -2.54
CA LEU A 378 -7.47 -36.94 -3.92
C LEU A 378 -7.90 -38.36 -4.27
N LYS A 379 -7.40 -39.40 -3.57
CA LYS A 379 -7.90 -40.78 -3.74
C LYS A 379 -9.33 -40.92 -3.21
N ASN A 380 -9.64 -40.20 -2.12
CA ASN A 380 -10.97 -40.21 -1.50
C ASN A 380 -11.91 -39.18 -2.16
N ASN A 381 -11.38 -38.18 -2.87
CA ASN A 381 -12.13 -37.11 -3.53
C ASN A 381 -11.80 -37.02 -5.03
N PRO A 382 -12.22 -38.01 -5.85
CA PRO A 382 -11.88 -38.07 -7.26
C PRO A 382 -12.49 -36.93 -8.09
N ASP A 383 -13.58 -36.31 -7.63
CA ASP A 383 -14.22 -35.14 -8.24
C ASP A 383 -13.34 -33.88 -8.20
N LYS A 384 -12.43 -33.81 -7.22
CA LYS A 384 -11.52 -32.69 -6.99
C LYS A 384 -10.25 -32.74 -7.83
N LYS A 385 -9.99 -33.86 -8.52
CA LYS A 385 -8.86 -33.96 -9.46
C LYS A 385 -8.98 -32.91 -10.56
N TYR A 386 -7.83 -32.38 -10.95
CA TYR A 386 -7.76 -31.44 -12.06
C TYR A 386 -8.03 -32.18 -13.37
N LYS A 387 -8.75 -31.51 -14.27
CA LYS A 387 -9.00 -31.98 -15.63
C LYS A 387 -8.80 -30.80 -16.58
N PRO A 388 -8.16 -31.01 -17.74
CA PRO A 388 -8.05 -29.97 -18.77
C PRO A 388 -9.44 -29.40 -19.08
N GLY A 389 -9.59 -28.08 -19.01
CA GLY A 389 -10.86 -27.37 -19.20
C GLY A 389 -11.58 -26.93 -17.91
N LYS A 390 -11.08 -27.27 -16.71
CA LYS A 390 -11.56 -26.64 -15.46
C LYS A 390 -10.90 -25.26 -15.27
N HIS A 391 -11.70 -24.26 -14.88
CA HIS A 391 -11.22 -22.92 -14.50
C HIS A 391 -10.62 -22.83 -13.09
N HIS A 392 -10.34 -23.96 -12.42
CA HIS A 392 -9.75 -23.95 -11.08
C HIS A 392 -8.97 -25.23 -10.76
N VAL A 393 -8.00 -25.10 -9.85
CA VAL A 393 -7.32 -26.22 -9.17
C VAL A 393 -7.62 -26.18 -7.67
N THR A 394 -7.57 -27.35 -7.02
CA THR A 394 -7.82 -27.48 -5.57
C THR A 394 -6.63 -28.16 -4.91
N HIS A 395 -6.10 -27.56 -3.85
CA HIS A 395 -5.04 -28.11 -3.01
C HIS A 395 -5.54 -28.35 -1.59
N PHE A 396 -5.15 -29.47 -1.01
CA PHE A 396 -5.56 -29.84 0.33
C PHE A 396 -4.43 -29.62 1.33
N TYR A 397 -4.73 -28.86 2.39
CA TYR A 397 -3.84 -28.56 3.49
C TYR A 397 -4.44 -29.16 4.77
N SER A 398 -3.64 -29.90 5.53
CA SER A 398 -4.09 -30.67 6.68
C SER A 398 -3.17 -30.50 7.89
N GLY A 399 -3.57 -31.02 9.05
CA GLY A 399 -2.73 -30.95 10.25
C GLY A 399 -2.67 -29.54 10.86
N GLY A 400 -3.77 -28.79 10.78
CA GLY A 400 -3.93 -27.54 11.51
C GLY A 400 -4.03 -27.76 13.03
N THR A 401 -4.18 -26.66 13.78
CA THR A 401 -4.40 -26.73 15.23
C THR A 401 -5.67 -27.52 15.55
N ASN A 402 -5.67 -28.24 16.67
CA ASN A 402 -6.85 -28.97 17.12
C ASN A 402 -8.02 -28.02 17.38
N CYS A 403 -9.16 -28.38 16.82
CA CYS A 403 -10.42 -27.67 17.01
C CYS A 403 -10.97 -27.93 18.41
N ASP A 404 -11.29 -26.87 19.15
CA ASP A 404 -11.84 -27.00 20.51
C ASP A 404 -13.23 -27.64 20.53
N LEU A 405 -13.99 -27.45 19.44
CA LEU A 405 -15.36 -27.95 19.31
C LEU A 405 -15.43 -29.40 18.81
N THR A 406 -14.55 -29.80 17.89
CA THR A 406 -14.61 -31.13 17.25
C THR A 406 -13.49 -32.06 17.69
N GLY A 407 -12.44 -31.55 18.34
CA GLY A 407 -11.24 -32.28 18.75
C GLY A 407 -10.30 -32.68 17.59
N LYS A 408 -10.74 -32.55 16.34
CA LYS A 408 -9.96 -32.89 15.14
C LYS A 408 -9.03 -31.74 14.73
N PRO A 409 -7.89 -32.02 14.08
CA PRO A 409 -7.06 -30.96 13.50
C PRO A 409 -7.85 -30.23 12.41
N ARG A 410 -7.73 -28.90 12.38
CA ARG A 410 -8.28 -28.07 11.31
C ARG A 410 -7.70 -28.48 9.95
N GLN A 411 -8.49 -28.28 8.90
CA GLN A 411 -8.09 -28.56 7.52
C GLN A 411 -8.66 -27.50 6.59
N VAL A 412 -7.98 -27.25 5.46
CA VAL A 412 -8.39 -26.24 4.49
C VAL A 412 -8.23 -26.72 3.05
N GLU A 413 -9.27 -26.51 2.26
CA GLU A 413 -9.26 -26.64 0.80
C GLU A 413 -8.90 -25.30 0.17
N VAL A 414 -7.74 -25.20 -0.45
CA VAL A 414 -7.32 -24.00 -1.20
C VAL A 414 -7.76 -24.14 -2.66
N LYS A 415 -8.57 -23.20 -3.15
CA LYS A 415 -9.09 -23.18 -4.52
C LYS A 415 -8.49 -22.00 -5.28
N LEU A 416 -7.62 -22.31 -6.24
CA LEU A 416 -7.07 -21.31 -7.15
C LEU A 416 -7.94 -21.28 -8.40
N LYS A 417 -8.65 -20.18 -8.63
CA LYS A 417 -9.61 -20.01 -9.72
C LYS A 417 -9.13 -18.93 -10.70
N CYS A 418 -9.17 -19.27 -11.98
CA CYS A 418 -8.99 -18.32 -13.07
C CYS A 418 -10.19 -17.39 -13.12
N LYS A 419 -9.92 -16.07 -13.10
CA LYS A 419 -10.91 -15.03 -13.34
C LYS A 419 -10.36 -14.06 -14.34
N GLU A 420 -10.93 -14.03 -15.53
CA GLU A 420 -10.55 -13.07 -16.57
C GLU A 420 -10.87 -11.66 -16.09
N SER A 421 -9.88 -10.77 -16.16
CA SER A 421 -10.06 -9.36 -15.87
C SER A 421 -9.13 -8.53 -16.76
N SER A 422 -9.46 -7.25 -16.94
CA SER A 422 -8.64 -6.29 -17.70
C SER A 422 -7.28 -6.01 -17.05
N SER A 423 -7.05 -6.47 -15.81
CA SER A 423 -5.92 -6.09 -14.96
C SER A 423 -5.16 -7.33 -14.46
N PRO A 424 -3.91 -7.58 -14.88
CA PRO A 424 -3.19 -8.81 -14.53
C PRO A 424 -2.87 -8.94 -13.02
N SER A 425 -2.91 -7.82 -12.27
CA SER A 425 -2.60 -7.77 -10.83
C SER A 425 -3.83 -7.93 -9.92
N ALA A 426 -5.03 -8.10 -10.47
CA ALA A 426 -6.25 -8.25 -9.69
C ALA A 426 -6.27 -9.60 -8.94
N VAL A 427 -6.36 -9.57 -7.60
CA VAL A 427 -6.40 -10.79 -6.77
C VAL A 427 -7.50 -10.69 -5.72
N ALA A 428 -8.26 -11.76 -5.61
CA ALA A 428 -9.41 -11.89 -4.73
C ALA A 428 -9.22 -13.13 -3.83
N LEU A 429 -8.81 -12.93 -2.56
CA LEU A 429 -8.80 -13.94 -1.49
C LEU A 429 -10.02 -13.93 -0.54
N PHE A 430 -10.68 -15.07 -0.38
CA PHE A 430 -11.75 -15.24 0.61
C PHE A 430 -11.63 -16.54 1.39
N LEU A 431 -12.03 -16.53 2.66
CA LEU A 431 -11.99 -17.69 3.55
C LEU A 431 -13.41 -18.01 4.05
N LEU A 432 -13.87 -19.23 3.81
CA LEU A 432 -15.19 -19.72 4.24
C LEU A 432 -15.01 -20.91 5.19
N GLU A 433 -15.83 -21.02 6.22
CA GLU A 433 -15.91 -22.17 7.13
C GLU A 433 -17.26 -22.88 6.94
N PRO A 434 -17.43 -23.71 5.88
CA PRO A 434 -18.70 -24.40 5.62
C PRO A 434 -19.08 -25.43 6.70
N GLN A 435 -18.09 -26.02 7.37
CA GLN A 435 -18.28 -26.90 8.53
C GLN A 435 -17.30 -26.49 9.62
N THR A 436 -17.67 -26.74 10.88
CA THR A 436 -16.82 -26.39 12.03
C THR A 436 -15.42 -26.99 11.87
N CYS A 437 -14.42 -26.12 11.79
CA CYS A 437 -13.01 -26.45 11.62
C CYS A 437 -12.61 -27.07 10.26
N GLU A 438 -13.46 -26.93 9.24
CA GLU A 438 -13.13 -27.20 7.83
C GLU A 438 -13.28 -25.91 7.03
N TYR A 439 -12.21 -25.49 6.37
CA TYR A 439 -12.16 -24.21 5.68
C TYR A 439 -12.02 -24.38 4.17
N ILE A 440 -12.51 -23.40 3.43
CA ILE A 440 -12.27 -23.24 2.00
C ILE A 440 -11.66 -21.86 1.80
N LEU A 441 -10.41 -21.82 1.35
CA LEU A 441 -9.72 -20.60 0.95
C LEU A 441 -9.80 -20.48 -0.57
N GLY A 442 -10.53 -19.50 -1.09
CA GLY A 442 -10.58 -19.21 -2.51
C GLY A 442 -9.63 -18.07 -2.88
N ILE A 443 -8.83 -18.27 -3.93
CA ILE A 443 -8.03 -17.23 -4.56
C ILE A 443 -8.47 -17.13 -6.03
N GLU A 444 -9.06 -16.00 -6.40
CA GLU A 444 -9.41 -15.68 -7.78
C GLU A 444 -8.39 -14.69 -8.34
N THR A 445 -7.77 -15.03 -9.47
CA THR A 445 -6.82 -14.14 -10.15
C THR A 445 -6.72 -14.47 -11.64
N PRO A 446 -6.49 -13.47 -12.52
CA PRO A 446 -6.29 -13.70 -13.96
C PRO A 446 -5.05 -14.52 -14.27
N ILE A 447 -3.99 -14.44 -13.45
CA ILE A 447 -2.74 -15.15 -13.74
C ILE A 447 -2.89 -16.67 -13.65
N VAL A 448 -3.81 -17.16 -12.81
CA VAL A 448 -4.13 -18.60 -12.74
C VAL A 448 -4.61 -19.11 -14.10
N CYS A 449 -5.27 -18.29 -14.92
CA CYS A 449 -5.68 -18.68 -16.26
C CYS A 449 -4.52 -19.19 -17.13
N SER A 450 -3.36 -18.53 -17.04
CA SER A 450 -2.13 -18.94 -17.76
C SER A 450 -1.45 -20.18 -17.15
N LEU A 451 -1.67 -20.42 -15.85
CA LEU A 451 -1.06 -21.54 -15.13
C LEU A 451 -1.86 -22.84 -15.27
N LEU A 452 -3.18 -22.73 -15.49
CA LEU A 452 -4.06 -23.90 -15.61
C LEU A 452 -3.66 -24.81 -16.77
N SER A 453 -3.14 -24.26 -17.87
CA SER A 453 -2.64 -25.07 -19.01
C SER A 453 -1.45 -25.96 -18.65
N HIS A 454 -0.74 -25.65 -17.57
CA HIS A 454 0.47 -26.34 -17.09
C HIS A 454 0.25 -27.13 -15.79
N ALA A 455 -0.99 -27.23 -15.31
CA ALA A 455 -1.32 -27.97 -14.11
C ALA A 455 -1.36 -29.49 -14.38
N ASP A 456 -0.74 -30.27 -13.48
CA ASP A 456 -0.82 -31.73 -13.53
C ASP A 456 -2.20 -32.26 -13.05
N GLU A 457 -2.44 -33.58 -13.11
CA GLU A 457 -3.69 -34.18 -12.62
C GLU A 457 -3.94 -33.95 -11.12
N LEU A 458 -2.88 -33.64 -10.35
CA LEU A 458 -2.93 -33.29 -8.94
C LEU A 458 -3.22 -31.80 -8.72
N GLY A 459 -3.30 -31.00 -9.79
CA GLY A 459 -3.52 -29.56 -9.77
C GLY A 459 -2.27 -28.75 -9.41
N LEU A 460 -1.07 -29.34 -9.43
CA LEU A 460 0.19 -28.68 -9.11
C LEU A 460 0.81 -28.06 -10.37
N PHE A 461 1.44 -26.89 -10.20
CA PHE A 461 2.15 -26.20 -11.27
C PHE A 461 3.61 -26.64 -11.30
N THR A 462 4.14 -27.01 -12.46
CA THR A 462 5.52 -27.50 -12.58
C THR A 462 6.53 -26.35 -12.48
N ARG A 463 7.46 -26.44 -11.52
CA ARG A 463 8.47 -25.42 -11.15
C ARG A 463 9.42 -24.94 -12.27
N SER A 464 9.40 -25.56 -13.45
CA SER A 464 10.36 -25.36 -14.54
C SER A 464 9.78 -24.76 -15.82
N GLN A 465 8.49 -24.41 -15.86
CA GLN A 465 7.83 -24.03 -17.11
C GLN A 465 7.42 -22.55 -17.23
N ALA A 466 7.49 -21.75 -16.15
CA ALA A 466 7.32 -20.29 -16.24
C ALA A 466 8.47 -19.58 -17.01
N VAL A 467 9.64 -20.22 -17.10
CA VAL A 467 10.85 -19.66 -17.76
C VAL A 467 10.96 -20.09 -19.24
N ALA A 468 10.14 -21.04 -19.71
CA ALA A 468 10.24 -21.56 -21.07
C ALA A 468 9.55 -20.65 -22.11
N ASP A 469 8.49 -19.94 -21.74
CA ASP A 469 7.72 -19.07 -22.66
C ASP A 469 8.24 -17.63 -22.75
N SER A 470 9.31 -17.28 -22.02
CA SER A 470 10.04 -16.01 -22.23
C SER A 470 11.26 -16.15 -23.15
N LYS A 471 11.46 -17.33 -23.76
CA LYS A 471 12.65 -17.62 -24.59
C LYS A 471 12.37 -18.20 -25.98
N SER A 472 11.14 -18.17 -26.49
CA SER A 472 10.82 -18.64 -27.85
C SER A 472 10.14 -17.62 -28.77
N THR A 473 10.51 -16.35 -28.65
CA THR A 473 10.39 -15.38 -29.77
C THR A 473 11.77 -14.76 -30.01
N ASP A 474 12.64 -15.61 -30.58
CA ASP A 474 14.02 -15.31 -30.92
C ASP A 474 14.14 -14.53 -32.25
N ALA A 475 15.28 -13.85 -32.36
CA ALA A 475 16.04 -13.58 -33.58
C ALA A 475 15.44 -12.72 -34.72
N SER A 476 15.79 -11.42 -34.71
CA SER A 476 16.16 -10.69 -35.93
C SER A 476 17.56 -11.12 -36.42
N PRO A 477 17.80 -11.26 -37.74
CA PRO A 477 19.03 -11.84 -38.26
C PRO A 477 20.17 -10.81 -38.38
N ALA A 478 21.37 -11.22 -37.98
CA ALA A 478 22.61 -10.47 -38.19
C ALA A 478 23.27 -10.81 -39.54
N SER A 479 23.89 -9.78 -40.10
CA SER A 479 24.53 -9.64 -41.41
C SER A 479 25.67 -10.63 -41.71
N SER A 480 25.79 -11.03 -42.98
CA SER A 480 27.07 -11.36 -43.60
C SER A 480 27.19 -10.66 -44.96
N GLU A 481 28.24 -9.87 -45.12
CA GLU A 481 28.65 -9.23 -46.37
C GLU A 481 29.27 -10.27 -47.32
N LYS A 482 28.86 -10.24 -48.59
CA LYS A 482 29.74 -10.56 -49.72
C LYS A 482 29.31 -9.75 -50.95
N ALA A 483 30.30 -9.16 -51.60
CA ALA A 483 30.18 -8.13 -52.62
C ALA A 483 29.93 -8.63 -54.05
N GLN A 484 29.38 -7.71 -54.87
CA GLN A 484 29.36 -7.60 -56.34
C GLN A 484 28.54 -8.67 -57.09
N ASP A 485 27.57 -8.34 -57.95
CA ASP A 485 27.68 -7.51 -59.16
C ASP A 485 26.28 -7.01 -59.63
N GLN A 486 26.25 -5.88 -60.36
CA GLN A 486 25.11 -5.24 -61.05
C GLN A 486 24.66 -6.05 -62.32
N PRO A 487 23.61 -5.69 -63.12
CA PRO A 487 22.74 -4.49 -63.11
C PRO A 487 21.20 -4.75 -63.28
N SER A 488 20.42 -3.65 -63.16
CA SER A 488 19.00 -3.46 -63.55
C SER A 488 18.79 -3.44 -65.08
N PRO A 489 17.65 -2.94 -65.66
CA PRO A 489 16.22 -2.98 -65.30
C PRO A 489 15.38 -3.53 -66.50
N HIS A 490 14.04 -3.63 -66.41
CA HIS A 490 13.08 -3.19 -67.46
C HIS A 490 11.61 -3.47 -67.06
N GLN A 491 10.78 -2.44 -67.28
CA GLN A 491 9.30 -2.31 -67.15
C GLN A 491 8.49 -3.29 -68.06
N PRO A 492 7.17 -3.11 -68.26
CA PRO A 492 6.01 -3.30 -67.37
C PRO A 492 4.96 -4.24 -68.07
N LEU A 493 3.72 -4.38 -67.57
CA LEU A 493 2.43 -4.67 -68.29
C LEU A 493 1.38 -5.18 -67.26
N THR A 494 0.28 -4.47 -66.95
CA THR A 494 -1.12 -4.59 -67.49
C THR A 494 -1.74 -6.00 -67.36
N LEU A 495 -3.02 -6.27 -67.07
CA LEU A 495 -4.27 -5.61 -66.70
C LEU A 495 -5.31 -6.76 -66.53
N GLU A 496 -6.47 -6.50 -65.89
CA GLU A 496 -7.71 -7.33 -65.86
C GLU A 496 -7.71 -8.62 -65.01
N GLY A 497 -8.75 -9.00 -64.24
CA GLY A 497 -10.09 -8.47 -64.00
C GLY A 497 -10.99 -9.55 -63.34
N LYS A 498 -12.11 -9.12 -62.74
CA LYS A 498 -13.26 -9.88 -62.16
C LYS A 498 -12.98 -10.56 -60.81
N GLY A 499 -13.77 -10.41 -59.74
CA GLY A 499 -15.14 -9.91 -59.57
C GLY A 499 -15.97 -11.04 -58.95
N GLU A 500 -16.40 -10.90 -57.69
CA GLU A 500 -17.75 -11.24 -57.20
C GLU A 500 -17.86 -10.93 -55.70
N SER A 501 -18.90 -10.17 -55.38
CA SER A 501 -19.39 -9.82 -54.06
C SER A 501 -20.60 -10.71 -53.78
N GLU A 502 -20.64 -11.36 -52.62
CA GLU A 502 -21.85 -12.04 -52.14
C GLU A 502 -22.22 -11.50 -50.76
N ILE A 503 -23.48 -11.07 -50.67
CA ILE A 503 -24.19 -10.51 -49.52
C ILE A 503 -24.88 -11.69 -48.84
N ILE A 504 -24.84 -11.77 -47.50
CA ILE A 504 -25.78 -12.61 -46.74
C ILE A 504 -26.42 -11.77 -45.63
N GLU A 505 -27.74 -11.88 -45.59
CA GLU A 505 -28.76 -11.17 -44.83
C GLU A 505 -28.68 -11.43 -43.33
N ILE A 506 -29.08 -10.44 -42.53
CA ILE A 506 -29.35 -10.56 -41.10
C ILE A 506 -30.88 -10.48 -40.94
N GLU A 507 -31.50 -11.58 -40.51
CA GLU A 507 -32.91 -11.63 -40.10
C GLU A 507 -33.10 -10.85 -38.79
N VAL A 508 -34.04 -9.92 -38.80
CA VAL A 508 -34.57 -9.21 -37.63
C VAL A 508 -35.89 -9.89 -37.26
N PHE A 509 -35.97 -10.45 -36.05
CA PHE A 509 -37.22 -10.89 -35.46
C PHE A 509 -37.79 -9.75 -34.59
N GLU A 510 -38.94 -9.25 -34.99
CA GLU A 510 -39.83 -8.40 -34.18
C GLU A 510 -40.61 -9.31 -33.22
N GLU A 511 -40.62 -8.99 -31.92
CA GLU A 511 -41.57 -9.56 -30.96
C GLU A 511 -42.70 -8.56 -30.73
N GLU A 512 -43.92 -9.04 -30.92
CA GLU A 512 -45.20 -8.33 -30.84
C GLU A 512 -45.55 -7.94 -29.40
N GLU A 513 -46.03 -6.71 -29.21
CA GLU A 513 -46.69 -6.24 -27.99
C GLU A 513 -48.14 -6.76 -27.96
N GLU A 514 -48.50 -7.55 -26.96
CA GLU A 514 -49.90 -7.84 -26.61
C GLU A 514 -50.40 -6.81 -25.58
N GLU A 515 -51.31 -5.93 -26.02
CA GLU A 515 -52.25 -5.21 -25.16
C GLU A 515 -53.42 -6.14 -24.78
N GLU A 516 -53.78 -6.21 -23.49
CA GLU A 516 -55.15 -6.56 -23.09
C GLU A 516 -55.64 -5.62 -21.98
N ASP A 517 -56.79 -5.02 -22.26
CA ASP A 517 -57.52 -4.03 -21.48
C ASP A 517 -58.31 -4.63 -20.30
N LYS A 518 -58.42 -3.79 -19.26
CA LYS A 518 -59.46 -3.66 -18.21
C LYS A 518 -60.63 -4.65 -18.15
N GLU A 519 -61.00 -5.03 -16.91
CA GLU A 519 -62.35 -4.70 -16.37
C GLU A 519 -62.49 -4.81 -14.84
N ASP A 520 -63.44 -4.01 -14.35
CA ASP A 520 -63.94 -3.77 -13.01
C ASP A 520 -64.41 -5.01 -12.21
N GLY A 521 -64.47 -4.87 -10.88
CA GLY A 521 -65.38 -5.68 -10.07
C GLY A 521 -65.10 -5.66 -8.56
N GLY A 522 -65.84 -4.83 -7.82
CA GLY A 522 -65.71 -4.71 -6.37
C GLY A 522 -66.35 -5.82 -5.53
N SER A 523 -65.82 -5.99 -4.32
CA SER A 523 -66.53 -6.11 -3.03
C SER A 523 -65.52 -6.13 -1.90
#